data_AF-B7L5N7-F1
#
_entry.id   AF-B7L5N7-F1
#
_cell.length_a   1.000
_cell.length_b   1.000
_cell.length_c   1.000
_cell.angle_alpha   90.00
_cell.angle_beta   90.00
_cell.angle_gamma   90.00
#
_symmetry.space_group_name_H-M   'P 1'
#
loop_
_entity.id
_entity.type
_entity.pdbx_description
1 polymer ?
#
loop_
_entity_poly.entity_id
_entity_poly.type
_entity_poly.pdbx_seq_one_letter_code
_entity_poly.pdbx_strand_id
1 'polypeptide(L)'
;MTHIAFGHYLHSKRWYTVQVLSKSEDAMSTQLDPTQLAIEFLRRDQSNLSPAQYLKRLKQLELEFADLLTLSSAELKEEIYFAWRLGVH
;
A
#
# COMPACT_ATOMS: atom_id res chain seq x y z
N MET A 1 12.02 -14.44 -27.17
CA MET A 1 11.36 -14.21 -28.47
C MET A 1 10.00 -14.89 -28.45
N THR A 2 8.96 -14.16 -28.04
CA THR A 2 7.55 -14.55 -28.19
C THR A 2 6.72 -13.28 -28.06
N HIS A 3 6.30 -12.71 -29.20
CA HIS A 3 5.36 -11.59 -29.26
C HIS A 3 3.95 -12.16 -29.30
N ILE A 4 3.11 -11.86 -28.31
CA ILE A 4 1.68 -12.15 -28.37
C ILE A 4 0.99 -10.90 -28.90
N ALA A 5 0.55 -10.96 -30.16
CA ALA A 5 -0.23 -9.91 -30.81
C ALA A 5 -1.72 -10.27 -30.73
N PHE A 6 -2.54 -9.41 -30.13
CA PHE A 6 -4.00 -9.47 -30.25
C PHE A 6 -4.45 -8.46 -31.31
N GLY A 7 -5.12 -8.95 -32.36
CA GLY A 7 -5.69 -8.14 -33.42
C GLY A 7 -7.21 -8.31 -33.50
N HIS A 8 -7.96 -7.23 -33.35
CA HIS A 8 -9.32 -7.12 -33.89
C HIS A 8 -9.24 -6.41 -35.24
N TYR A 9 -9.70 -7.09 -36.29
CA TYR A 9 -9.64 -6.61 -37.67
C TYR A 9 -10.84 -5.70 -37.93
N LEU A 10 -10.63 -4.40 -37.91
CA LEU A 10 -11.55 -3.42 -38.52
C LEU A 10 -10.75 -2.56 -39.49
N HIS A 11 -11.31 -2.47 -40.69
CA HIS A 11 -10.76 -1.86 -41.89
C HIS A 11 -10.52 -0.35 -41.69
N SER A 12 -9.46 0.16 -42.33
CA SER A 12 -9.16 1.59 -42.60
C SER A 12 -8.04 2.24 -41.75
N LYS A 13 -6.93 2.51 -42.46
CA LYS A 13 -5.89 3.54 -42.24
C LYS A 13 -5.30 3.66 -40.82
N ARG A 14 -4.22 2.91 -40.55
CA ARG A 14 -3.42 3.06 -39.32
C ARG A 14 -2.28 4.07 -39.51
N TRP A 15 -2.41 5.19 -38.81
CA TRP A 15 -1.27 5.92 -38.27
C TRP A 15 -0.67 5.05 -37.17
N TYR A 16 0.63 4.75 -37.23
CA TYR A 16 1.32 4.08 -36.15
C TYR A 16 1.80 5.13 -35.16
N THR A 17 1.03 5.41 -34.11
CA THR A 17 1.65 5.91 -32.88
C THR A 17 2.10 4.68 -32.10
N VAL A 18 3.37 4.32 -32.28
CA VAL A 18 4.03 3.39 -31.36
C VAL A 18 4.13 4.13 -30.03
N GLN A 19 3.12 3.97 -29.18
CA GLN A 19 3.26 4.31 -27.77
C GLN A 19 4.20 3.26 -27.18
N VAL A 20 5.50 3.56 -27.21
CA VAL A 20 6.46 2.89 -26.34
C VAL A 20 6.04 3.27 -24.94
N LEU A 21 5.34 2.35 -24.26
CA LEU A 21 5.15 2.43 -22.82
C LEU A 21 6.54 2.24 -22.21
N SER A 22 7.29 3.34 -22.09
CA SER A 22 8.43 3.40 -21.20
C SER A 22 7.89 3.02 -19.83
N LYS A 23 8.16 1.79 -19.40
CA LYS A 23 8.06 1.46 -17.98
C LYS A 23 9.10 2.35 -17.33
N SER A 24 8.69 3.51 -16.81
CA SER A 24 9.46 4.13 -15.76
C SER A 24 9.67 3.04 -14.74
N GLU A 25 10.91 2.75 -14.42
CA GLU A 25 11.22 2.02 -13.21
C GLU A 25 10.56 2.84 -12.10
N ASP A 26 9.35 2.43 -11.70
CA ASP A 26 8.67 2.98 -10.54
C ASP A 26 9.65 2.75 -9.41
N ALA A 27 10.42 3.78 -9.06
CA ALA A 27 11.18 3.81 -7.84
C ALA A 27 10.15 3.51 -6.76
N MET A 28 10.16 2.28 -6.24
CA MET A 28 9.27 1.88 -5.16
C MET A 28 9.48 2.91 -4.07
N SER A 29 8.50 3.80 -3.89
CA SER A 29 8.60 4.84 -2.88
C SER A 29 8.74 4.13 -1.54
N THR A 30 9.95 4.13 -0.99
CA THR A 30 10.25 3.50 0.29
C THR A 30 9.75 4.33 1.46
N GLN A 31 9.25 5.54 1.18
CA GLN A 31 8.66 6.41 2.18
C GLN A 31 7.30 5.85 2.60
N LEU A 32 7.21 5.44 3.85
CA LEU A 32 5.99 4.91 4.44
C LEU A 32 5.04 6.08 4.77
N ASP A 33 3.81 6.00 4.25
CA ASP A 33 2.72 6.92 4.60
C ASP A 33 1.86 6.29 5.70
N PRO A 34 1.74 6.91 6.89
CA PRO A 34 0.89 6.43 7.98
C PRO A 34 -0.54 6.14 7.55
N THR A 35 -1.12 6.97 6.67
CA THR A 35 -2.50 6.80 6.20
C THR A 35 -2.64 5.51 5.41
N GLN A 36 -1.71 5.27 4.47
CA GLN A 36 -1.71 4.07 3.66
C GLN A 36 -1.47 2.81 4.51
N LEU A 37 -0.58 2.85 5.49
CA LEU A 37 -0.38 1.74 6.43
C LEU A 37 -1.65 1.42 7.22
N ALA A 38 -2.35 2.45 7.71
CA ALA A 38 -3.60 2.28 8.45
C ALA A 38 -4.71 1.66 7.58
N ILE A 39 -4.86 2.09 6.32
CA ILE A 39 -5.82 1.51 5.37
C ILE A 39 -5.48 0.05 5.09
N GLU A 40 -4.21 -0.24 4.79
CA GLU A 40 -3.76 -1.61 4.51
C GLU A 40 -3.91 -2.54 5.72
N PHE A 41 -3.68 -2.02 6.92
CA PHE A 41 -3.90 -2.74 8.17
C PHE A 41 -5.37 -3.11 8.33
N LEU A 42 -6.29 -2.15 8.16
CA LEU A 42 -7.74 -2.40 8.22
C LEU A 42 -8.23 -3.31 7.09
N ARG A 43 -7.58 -3.29 5.92
CA ARG A 43 -7.93 -4.20 4.82
C ARG A 43 -7.62 -5.67 5.13
N ARG A 44 -6.68 -5.94 6.04
CA ARG A 44 -6.35 -7.29 6.52
C ARG A 44 -7.22 -7.72 7.71
N ASP A 45 -7.84 -6.77 8.38
CA ASP A 45 -8.76 -7.04 9.48
C ASP A 45 -10.02 -7.74 8.94
N GLN A 46 -10.42 -8.82 9.59
CA GLN A 46 -11.63 -9.59 9.24
C GLN A 46 -12.86 -9.07 9.99
N SER A 47 -12.72 -8.04 10.82
CA SER A 47 -13.83 -7.44 11.55
C SER A 47 -14.83 -6.75 10.62
N ASN A 48 -16.13 -6.98 10.85
CA ASN A 48 -17.20 -6.32 10.10
C ASN A 48 -17.49 -4.94 10.70
N LEU A 49 -16.70 -3.93 10.31
CA LEU A 49 -16.88 -2.55 10.75
C LEU A 49 -17.98 -1.84 9.94
N SER A 50 -18.87 -1.11 10.62
CA SER A 50 -19.69 -0.10 9.94
C SER A 50 -18.81 1.03 9.38
N PRO A 51 -19.28 1.80 8.38
CA PRO A 51 -18.50 2.90 7.82
C PRO A 51 -18.02 3.94 8.85
N ALA A 52 -18.85 4.25 9.86
CA ALA A 52 -18.46 5.17 10.94
C ALA A 52 -17.38 4.59 11.85
N GLN A 53 -17.45 3.29 12.17
CA GLN A 53 -16.43 2.61 12.96
C GLN A 53 -15.11 2.49 12.18
N TYR A 54 -15.18 2.19 10.88
CA TYR A 54 -14.01 2.17 10.00
C TYR A 54 -13.28 3.52 10.03
N LEU A 55 -13.98 4.63 9.80
CA LEU A 55 -13.37 5.96 9.82
C LEU A 55 -12.81 6.34 11.18
N LYS A 56 -13.48 5.96 12.27
CA LYS A 56 -12.97 6.16 13.63
C LYS A 56 -11.67 5.40 13.85
N ARG A 57 -11.62 4.12 13.47
CA ARG A 57 -10.44 3.27 13.66
C ARG A 57 -9.29 3.69 12.74
N LEU A 58 -9.60 4.10 11.51
CA LEU A 58 -8.62 4.62 10.55
C LEU A 58 -7.86 5.81 11.13
N LYS A 59 -8.57 6.82 11.67
CA LYS A 59 -7.94 8.00 12.27
C LYS A 59 -7.05 7.66 13.47
N GLN A 60 -7.44 6.66 14.26
CA GLN A 60 -6.62 6.21 15.39
C GLN A 60 -5.34 5.53 14.90
N LEU A 61 -5.47 4.60 13.96
CA LEU A 61 -4.32 3.89 13.39
C LEU A 61 -3.37 4.83 12.65
N GLU A 62 -3.88 5.83 11.94
CA GLU A 62 -3.05 6.84 11.27
C GLU A 62 -2.13 7.55 12.26
N LEU A 63 -2.66 7.95 13.44
CA LEU A 63 -1.85 8.55 14.51
C LEU A 63 -0.87 7.54 15.11
N GLU A 64 -1.32 6.32 15.42
CA GLU A 64 -0.46 5.26 15.96
C GLU A 64 0.71 4.96 15.01
N PHE A 65 0.47 4.85 13.70
CA PHE A 65 1.53 4.64 12.71
C PHE A 65 2.42 5.87 12.53
N ALA A 66 1.88 7.08 12.59
CA ALA A 66 2.67 8.30 12.53
C ALA A 66 3.68 8.34 13.69
N ASP A 67 3.22 8.07 14.92
CA ASP A 67 4.09 8.01 16.10
C ASP A 67 5.17 6.94 15.94
N LEU A 68 4.80 5.72 15.52
CA LEU A 68 5.74 4.62 15.31
C LEU A 68 6.82 4.93 14.24
N LEU A 69 6.47 5.64 13.18
CA LEU A 69 7.41 6.03 12.12
C LEU A 69 8.38 7.14 12.54
N THR A 70 8.11 7.84 13.65
CA THR A 70 9.03 8.83 14.22
C THR A 70 10.08 8.21 15.15
N LEU A 71 9.85 6.97 15.62
CA LEU A 71 10.77 6.29 16.52
C LEU A 71 12.10 5.97 15.84
N SER A 72 13.18 6.04 16.62
CA SER A 72 14.44 5.45 16.21
C SER A 72 14.32 3.92 16.14
N SER A 73 15.24 3.27 15.41
CA SER A 73 15.26 1.81 15.30
C SER A 73 15.41 1.09 16.65
N ALA A 74 16.04 1.73 17.64
CA ALA A 74 16.18 1.18 18.99
C ALA A 74 14.86 1.23 19.75
N GLU A 75 14.18 2.39 19.75
CA GLU A 75 12.88 2.58 20.39
C GLU A 75 11.82 1.68 19.76
N LEU A 76 11.79 1.57 18.42
CA LEU A 76 10.86 0.68 17.73
C LEU A 76 11.07 -0.79 18.14
N LYS A 77 12.34 -1.21 18.31
CA LYS A 77 12.65 -2.57 18.78
C LYS A 77 12.15 -2.80 20.21
N GLU A 78 12.26 -1.80 21.07
CA GLU A 78 11.73 -1.86 22.44
C GLU A 78 10.20 -1.94 22.45
N GLU A 79 9.51 -1.15 21.64
CA GLU A 79 8.05 -1.20 21.50
C GLU A 79 7.57 -2.56 21.00
N ILE A 80 8.23 -3.13 19.99
CA ILE A 80 7.92 -4.48 19.49
C ILE A 80 8.15 -5.52 20.60
N TYR A 81 9.26 -5.42 21.33
CA TYR A 81 9.56 -6.34 22.44
C TYR A 81 8.55 -6.21 23.59
N PHE A 82 8.10 -5.00 23.87
CA PHE A 82 7.07 -4.73 24.88
C PHE A 82 5.73 -5.35 24.48
N ALA A 83 5.28 -5.17 23.23
CA ALA A 83 4.06 -5.79 22.70
C ALA A 83 4.11 -7.34 22.80
N TRP A 84 5.25 -7.94 22.44
CA TRP A 84 5.48 -9.37 22.59
C TRP A 84 5.33 -9.86 24.03
N ARG A 85 5.89 -9.13 25.01
CA ARG A 85 5.77 -9.48 26.43
C ARG A 85 4.32 -9.40 26.93
N LEU A 86 3.52 -8.50 26.36
CA LEU A 86 2.10 -8.40 26.65
C LEU A 86 1.24 -9.46 25.92
N GLY A 87 1.87 -10.32 25.12
CA GLY A 87 1.18 -11.38 24.38
C GLY A 87 0.51 -10.91 23.09
N VAL A 88 0.80 -9.70 22.62
CA VAL A 88 0.33 -9.18 21.33
C VAL A 88 1.33 -9.65 20.25
N HIS A 89 0.86 -10.49 19.32
CA HIS A 89 1.66 -11.12 18.27
C HIS A 89 0.95 -11.10 16.91
#